data_AF-A0A1V5UIM9-F1
#
_entry.id   AF-A0A1V5UIM9-F1
#
_cell.length_a   1.000
_cell.length_b   1.000
_cell.length_c   1.000
_cell.angle_alpha   90.00
_cell.angle_beta   90.00
_cell.angle_gamma   90.00
#
_symmetry.space_group_name_H-M   'P 1'
#
loop_
_entity.id
_entity.type
_entity.pdbx_description
1 polymer ?
#
loop_
_entity_poly.entity_id
_entity_poly.type
_entity_poly.pdbx_seq_one_letter_code
_entity_poly.pdbx_strand_id
1 'polypeptide(L)'
;MSFFAPRKYFVVTCKFGHVGRDKYLPLDLPIRAINKKEASAKAKKTGGVKRDHPDWCLKGPREITKEEYLRLREKLIKDPYWNKRMRQNTALFADRLIDEPNYTNIRGIKTNTVTFKKPTTAEIKMFHEKKRKIRDKEIKQIYEEAEDYDS
;
A
#
# COMPACT_ATOMS: atom_id res chain seq x y z
N MET A 1 -4.85 18.12 -31.19
CA MET A 1 -4.36 19.51 -31.00
C MET A 1 -3.29 19.54 -29.92
N SER A 2 -2.02 19.48 -30.28
CA SER A 2 -0.91 19.71 -29.35
C SER A 2 -0.43 21.15 -29.50
N PHE A 3 -1.12 22.08 -28.84
CA PHE A 3 -0.57 23.41 -28.60
C PHE A 3 0.66 23.23 -27.69
N PHE A 4 1.83 23.63 -28.18
CA PHE A 4 3.10 23.57 -27.45
C PHE A 4 3.08 24.54 -26.27
N ALA A 5 2.37 24.18 -25.21
CA ALA A 5 2.43 24.92 -23.97
C ALA A 5 3.87 24.80 -23.38
N PRO A 6 4.46 25.91 -22.92
CA PRO A 6 5.83 25.91 -22.41
C PRO A 6 5.94 24.97 -21.21
N ARG A 7 6.96 24.10 -21.25
CA ARG A 7 7.22 23.16 -20.14
C ARG A 7 7.85 23.90 -18.97
N LYS A 8 7.20 23.82 -17.82
CA LYS A 8 7.68 24.33 -16.53
C LYS A 8 8.38 23.22 -15.73
N TYR A 9 9.05 23.62 -14.66
CA TYR A 9 9.72 22.73 -13.74
C TYR A 9 8.92 22.66 -12.44
N PHE A 10 8.70 21.44 -11.95
CA PHE A 10 7.98 21.18 -10.72
C PHE A 10 8.78 20.27 -9.81
N VAL A 11 8.53 20.36 -8.51
CA VAL A 11 8.94 19.36 -7.51
C VAL A 11 7.71 18.77 -6.84
N VAL A 12 7.73 17.45 -6.65
CA VAL A 12 6.67 16.71 -5.95
C VAL A 12 7.34 15.82 -4.90
N THR A 13 6.92 15.91 -3.63
CA THR A 13 7.43 15.02 -2.59
C THR A 13 6.50 13.81 -2.48
N CYS A 14 7.02 12.62 -2.76
CA CYS A 14 6.24 11.38 -2.82
C CYS A 14 6.69 10.36 -1.76
N LYS A 15 5.77 9.47 -1.37
CA LYS A 15 6.09 8.26 -0.60
C LYS A 15 6.71 7.20 -1.52
N PHE A 16 7.97 6.86 -1.28
CA PHE A 16 8.65 5.76 -1.93
C PHE A 16 8.65 4.49 -1.07
N GLY A 17 8.40 3.35 -1.73
CA GLY A 17 8.38 2.02 -1.13
C GLY A 17 9.69 1.26 -1.34
N HIS A 18 9.61 -0.07 -1.37
CA HIS A 18 10.76 -1.00 -1.42
C HIS A 18 11.73 -0.94 -0.22
N VAL A 19 11.38 -0.16 0.80
CA VAL A 19 12.12 0.01 2.07
C VAL A 19 11.37 -0.67 3.25
N GLY A 20 10.47 -1.60 2.94
CA GLY A 20 9.53 -2.20 3.90
C GLY A 20 8.08 -1.83 3.59
N ARG A 21 7.13 -2.66 4.05
CA ARG A 21 5.69 -2.41 3.83
C ARG A 21 5.18 -1.31 4.76
N ASP A 22 5.53 -1.43 6.04
CA ASP A 22 5.26 -0.54 7.17
C ASP A 22 6.05 0.76 7.17
N LYS A 23 6.87 0.99 6.15
CA LYS A 23 7.71 2.18 6.07
C LYS A 23 7.65 2.80 4.69
N TYR A 24 7.97 4.07 4.61
CA TYR A 24 8.17 4.76 3.36
C TYR A 24 9.34 5.74 3.47
N LEU A 25 9.91 6.08 2.32
CA LEU A 25 10.95 7.09 2.19
C LEU A 25 10.36 8.32 1.49
N PRO A 26 10.34 9.50 2.11
CA PRO A 26 9.97 10.72 1.44
C PRO A 26 11.11 11.16 0.52
N LEU A 27 10.85 11.28 -0.78
CA LEU A 27 11.83 11.84 -1.74
C LEU A 27 11.18 12.90 -2.61
N ASP A 28 11.98 13.92 -2.92
CA ASP A 28 11.61 15.00 -3.83
C ASP A 28 11.89 14.60 -5.28
N LEU A 29 10.83 14.54 -6.09
CA LEU A 29 10.89 14.27 -7.51
C LEU A 29 10.85 15.57 -8.32
N PRO A 30 11.97 15.96 -8.97
CA PRO A 30 11.97 17.03 -9.95
C PRO A 30 11.35 16.53 -11.27
N ILE A 31 10.32 17.21 -11.76
CA ILE A 31 9.53 16.82 -12.94
C ILE A 31 9.35 17.99 -13.88
N ARG A 32 9.55 17.74 -15.18
CA ARG A 32 9.22 18.70 -16.23
C ARG A 32 7.82 18.41 -16.81
N ALA A 33 6.92 19.39 -16.74
CA ALA A 33 5.53 19.25 -17.16
C ALA A 33 4.94 20.59 -17.64
N ILE A 34 3.83 20.54 -18.36
CA ILE A 34 3.09 21.72 -18.82
C ILE A 34 2.31 22.33 -17.65
N ASN A 35 1.67 21.48 -16.86
CA ASN A 35 0.83 21.90 -15.74
C ASN A 35 1.04 21.00 -14.52
N LYS A 36 0.53 21.46 -13.36
CA LYS A 36 0.59 20.73 -12.09
C LYS A 36 -0.03 19.34 -12.19
N LYS A 37 -1.14 19.18 -12.93
CA LYS A 37 -1.83 17.90 -13.11
C LYS A 37 -0.96 16.86 -13.83
N GLU A 38 -0.27 17.27 -14.89
CA GLU A 38 0.68 16.44 -15.61
C GLU A 38 1.90 16.13 -14.73
N ALA A 39 2.39 17.08 -13.93
CA ALA A 39 3.48 16.85 -12.98
C ALA A 39 3.11 15.75 -11.96
N SER A 40 1.94 15.84 -11.33
CA SER A 40 1.44 14.80 -10.42
C SER A 40 1.23 13.46 -11.11
N ALA A 41 0.68 13.45 -12.33
CA ALA A 41 0.48 12.22 -13.09
C ALA A 41 1.81 11.52 -13.43
N LYS A 42 2.85 12.30 -13.77
CA LYS A 42 4.21 11.78 -13.97
C LYS A 42 4.81 11.25 -12.67
N ALA A 43 4.67 11.98 -11.57
CA ALA A 43 5.15 11.56 -10.25
C ALA A 43 4.54 10.23 -9.82
N LYS A 44 3.21 10.07 -9.98
CA LYS A 44 2.50 8.85 -9.61
C LYS A 44 2.92 7.63 -10.45
N LYS A 45 3.34 7.85 -11.70
CA LYS A 45 3.84 6.78 -12.59
C LYS A 45 5.29 6.40 -12.31
N THR A 46 6.03 7.19 -11.53
CA THR A 46 7.42 6.91 -11.20
C THR A 46 7.55 5.61 -10.40
N GLY A 47 8.46 4.73 -10.81
CA GLY A 47 8.67 3.43 -10.17
C GLY A 47 9.09 3.57 -8.70
N GLY A 48 8.46 2.77 -7.84
CA GLY A 48 8.69 2.77 -6.40
C GLY A 48 7.79 3.72 -5.61
N VAL A 49 7.03 4.60 -6.25
CA VAL A 49 6.00 5.39 -5.55
C VAL A 49 4.86 4.48 -5.10
N LYS A 50 4.38 4.66 -3.87
CA LYS A 50 3.22 3.92 -3.32
C LYS A 50 1.89 4.40 -3.92
N ARG A 51 1.71 4.21 -5.23
CA ARG A 51 0.56 4.72 -6.02
C ARG A 51 -0.82 4.22 -5.57
N ASP A 52 -0.85 3.10 -4.85
CA ASP A 52 -2.08 2.49 -4.32
C ASP A 52 -2.56 3.18 -3.04
N HIS A 53 -1.71 4.03 -2.44
CA HIS A 53 -2.08 4.83 -1.28
C HIS A 53 -2.81 6.10 -1.72
N PRO A 54 -3.91 6.49 -1.08
CA PRO A 54 -4.60 7.74 -1.40
C PRO A 54 -3.71 8.97 -1.12
N ASP A 55 -2.87 8.88 -0.10
CA ASP A 55 -1.94 9.90 0.40
C ASP A 55 -0.48 9.67 -0.07
N TRP A 56 -0.32 9.06 -1.26
CA TRP A 56 1.00 8.83 -1.89
C TRP A 56 1.82 10.12 -2.10
N CYS A 57 1.13 11.26 -2.22
CA CYS A 57 1.69 12.58 -2.47
C CYS A 57 1.70 13.37 -1.16
N LEU A 58 2.89 13.53 -0.57
CA LEU A 58 3.06 14.26 0.70
C LEU A 58 2.99 15.76 0.50
N LYS A 59 3.65 16.26 -0.56
CA LYS A 59 3.60 17.66 -0.99
C LYS A 59 3.26 17.71 -2.46
N GLY A 60 2.18 18.43 -2.77
CA GLY A 60 1.72 18.63 -4.14
C GLY A 60 2.77 19.32 -5.03
N PRO A 61 2.55 19.29 -6.37
CA PRO A 61 3.47 19.88 -7.34
C PRO A 61 3.64 21.39 -7.12
N ARG A 62 4.85 21.76 -6.71
CA ARG A 62 5.30 23.15 -6.58
C ARG A 62 6.14 23.52 -7.79
N GLU A 63 5.86 24.67 -8.40
CA GLU A 63 6.68 25.20 -9.49
C GLU A 63 8.02 25.70 -8.92
N ILE A 64 9.10 25.37 -9.61
CA ILE A 64 10.48 25.66 -9.21
C ILE A 64 11.25 26.26 -10.38
N THR A 65 12.40 26.86 -10.08
CA THR A 65 13.28 27.37 -11.13
C THR A 65 14.05 26.24 -11.84
N LYS A 66 14.61 26.53 -13.01
CA LYS A 66 15.43 25.57 -13.77
C LYS A 66 16.68 25.15 -12.98
N GLU A 67 17.28 26.07 -12.24
CA GLU A 67 18.48 25.82 -11.43
C GLU A 67 18.17 24.88 -10.27
N GLU A 68 17.07 25.13 -9.55
CA GLU A 68 16.59 24.23 -8.49
C GLU A 68 16.29 22.83 -9.03
N TYR A 69 15.69 22.75 -10.22
CA TYR A 69 15.42 21.47 -10.87
C TYR A 69 16.70 20.67 -11.14
N LEU A 70 17.75 21.32 -11.65
CA LEU A 70 19.03 20.67 -11.91
C LEU A 70 19.68 20.19 -10.61
N ARG A 71 19.70 21.03 -9.58
CA ARG A 71 20.23 20.69 -8.25
C ARG A 71 19.50 19.49 -7.64
N LEU A 72 18.16 19.50 -7.67
CA LEU A 72 17.35 18.41 -7.15
C LEU A 72 17.55 17.13 -7.96
N ARG A 73 17.70 17.23 -9.28
CA ARG A 73 17.97 16.07 -10.14
C ARG A 73 19.31 15.43 -9.83
N GLU A 74 20.36 16.23 -9.62
CA GLU A 74 21.67 15.72 -9.21
C GLU A 74 21.62 15.06 -7.84
N LYS A 75 20.95 15.70 -6.88
CA LYS A 75 20.73 15.13 -5.54
C LYS A 75 19.98 13.80 -5.63
N LEU A 76 18.95 13.73 -6.48
CA LEU A 76 18.15 12.54 -6.68
C LEU A 76 19.02 11.40 -7.24
N ILE A 77 19.79 11.63 -8.30
CA ILE A 77 20.63 10.60 -8.93
C ILE A 77 21.71 10.08 -7.96
N LYS A 78 22.27 10.96 -7.13
CA LYS A 78 23.27 10.61 -6.11
C LYS A 78 22.66 9.86 -4.92
N ASP A 79 21.34 9.88 -4.75
CA ASP A 79 20.70 9.20 -3.62
C ASP A 79 20.83 7.67 -3.75
N PRO A 80 21.33 6.96 -2.70
CA PRO A 80 21.47 5.51 -2.72
C PRO A 80 20.18 4.75 -3.06
N TYR A 81 19.01 5.34 -2.84
CA TYR A 81 17.70 4.74 -3.15
C TYR A 81 17.54 4.37 -4.64
N TRP A 82 18.16 5.14 -5.54
CA TRP A 82 18.07 4.88 -6.99
C TRP A 82 18.95 3.73 -7.44
N ASN A 83 19.92 3.33 -6.62
CA ASN A 83 20.65 2.09 -6.85
C ASN A 83 19.78 0.89 -6.43
N LYS A 84 19.30 0.12 -7.41
CA LYS A 84 18.41 -1.04 -7.21
C LYS A 84 18.96 -2.05 -6.19
N ARG A 85 20.28 -2.24 -6.12
CA ARG A 85 20.92 -3.17 -5.18
C ARG A 85 20.87 -2.68 -3.73
N MET A 86 20.92 -1.36 -3.54
CA MET A 86 20.97 -0.72 -2.22
C MET A 86 19.59 -0.35 -1.68
N ARG A 87 18.57 -0.24 -2.55
CA ARG A 87 17.22 0.19 -2.19
C ARG A 87 16.57 -0.64 -1.08
N GLN A 88 16.86 -1.93 -1.00
CA GLN A 88 16.31 -2.82 0.02
C GLN A 88 17.08 -2.76 1.35
N ASN A 89 18.29 -2.19 1.35
CA ASN A 89 19.10 -2.04 2.55
C ASN A 89 18.58 -0.85 3.37
N THR A 90 17.64 -1.12 4.26
CA THR A 90 16.99 -0.11 5.11
C THR A 90 17.96 0.60 6.05
N ALA A 91 19.10 -0.01 6.38
CA ALA A 91 20.12 0.62 7.24
C ALA A 91 20.70 1.90 6.60
N LEU A 92 20.78 1.96 5.27
CA LEU A 92 21.26 3.15 4.54
C LEU A 92 20.29 4.34 4.63
N PHE A 93 19.04 4.07 5.02
CA PHE A 93 17.97 5.06 5.05
C PHE A 93 17.41 5.28 6.45
N ALA A 94 18.01 4.69 7.50
CA ALA A 94 17.46 4.67 8.85
C ALA A 94 17.01 6.06 9.33
N ASP A 95 17.82 7.09 9.07
CA ASP A 95 17.56 8.48 9.49
C ASP A 95 16.38 9.15 8.77
N ARG A 96 16.03 8.66 7.58
CA ARG A 96 15.02 9.27 6.69
C ARG A 96 13.75 8.42 6.56
N LEU A 97 13.76 7.24 7.14
CA LEU A 97 12.70 6.25 7.01
C LEU A 97 11.55 6.59 7.97
N ILE A 98 10.33 6.64 7.45
CA ILE A 98 9.14 7.01 8.22
C ILE A 98 8.18 5.82 8.26
N ASP A 99 7.52 5.61 9.40
CA ASP A 99 6.50 4.58 9.55
C ASP A 99 5.21 4.94 8.78
N GLU A 100 4.61 3.93 8.16
CA GLU A 100 3.43 4.02 7.30
C GLU A 100 2.16 3.69 8.09
N PRO A 101 1.28 4.68 8.37
CA PRO A 101 0.05 4.46 9.14
C PRO A 101 -1.00 3.63 8.38
N ASN A 102 -0.91 3.55 7.05
CA ASN A 102 -1.88 2.84 6.22
C ASN A 102 -1.86 1.31 6.36
N TYR A 103 -0.87 0.75 7.06
CA TYR A 103 -0.76 -0.70 7.27
C TYR A 103 -0.96 -1.06 8.74
N THR A 104 -1.92 -1.94 8.99
CA THR A 104 -2.10 -2.54 10.32
C THR A 104 -1.35 -3.86 10.40
N ASN A 105 -0.54 -4.03 11.45
CA ASN A 105 0.09 -5.30 11.77
C ASN A 105 -0.89 -6.17 12.57
N ILE A 106 -1.38 -7.26 11.98
CA ILE A 106 -2.27 -8.20 12.66
C ILE A 106 -1.52 -9.52 12.82
N ARG A 107 -1.15 -9.88 14.06
CA ARG A 107 -0.45 -11.15 14.39
C ARG A 107 0.83 -11.38 13.56
N GLY A 108 1.59 -10.33 13.25
CA GLY A 108 2.82 -10.43 12.45
C GLY A 108 2.59 -10.53 10.94
N ILE A 109 1.33 -10.58 10.48
CA ILE A 109 0.97 -10.63 9.06
C ILE A 109 0.45 -9.25 8.63
N LYS A 110 1.13 -8.65 7.65
CA LYS A 110 0.84 -7.31 7.14
C LYS A 110 -0.21 -7.39 6.02
N THR A 111 -1.42 -6.88 6.27
CA THR A 111 -2.51 -6.80 5.30
C THR A 111 -2.82 -5.36 4.91
N ASN A 112 -3.15 -5.13 3.63
CA ASN A 112 -3.55 -3.81 3.11
C ASN A 112 -5.03 -3.49 3.38
N THR A 113 -5.78 -4.45 3.93
CA THR A 113 -7.21 -4.37 4.19
C THR A 113 -7.47 -4.21 5.68
N VAL A 114 -7.99 -3.05 6.06
CA VAL A 114 -8.46 -2.75 7.43
C VAL A 114 -9.78 -3.51 7.73
N THR A 115 -10.44 -4.04 6.71
CA THR A 115 -11.84 -4.49 6.75
C THR A 115 -12.05 -6.01 6.78
N PHE A 116 -11.00 -6.83 6.74
CA PHE A 116 -11.22 -8.29 6.74
C PHE A 116 -11.63 -8.75 8.16
N LYS A 117 -12.93 -8.94 8.38
CA LYS A 117 -13.43 -9.65 9.56
C LYS A 117 -12.84 -11.06 9.55
N LYS A 118 -12.01 -11.36 10.53
CA LYS A 118 -11.33 -12.65 10.65
C LYS A 118 -12.36 -13.79 10.66
N PRO A 119 -12.08 -14.95 10.03
CA PRO A 119 -12.90 -16.16 10.13
C PRO A 119 -12.86 -16.83 11.52
N THR A 120 -12.44 -16.10 12.55
CA THR A 120 -12.26 -16.56 13.93
C THR A 120 -12.81 -15.57 14.95
N THR A 121 -13.82 -14.77 14.60
CA THR A 121 -14.67 -14.18 15.63
C THR A 121 -15.41 -15.33 16.34
N ALA A 122 -15.64 -15.18 17.65
CA ALA A 122 -16.43 -16.15 18.42
C ALA A 122 -17.77 -16.46 17.71
N GLU A 123 -18.34 -15.46 17.03
CA GLU A 123 -19.55 -15.54 16.21
C GLU A 123 -19.48 -16.62 15.11
N ILE A 124 -18.37 -16.71 14.35
CA ILE A 124 -18.23 -17.69 13.26
C ILE A 124 -18.02 -19.11 13.83
N LYS A 125 -17.28 -19.22 14.95
CA LYS A 125 -17.16 -20.49 15.68
C LYS A 125 -18.51 -20.97 16.21
N MET A 126 -19.26 -20.07 16.86
CA MET A 126 -20.61 -20.34 17.37
C MET A 126 -21.58 -20.73 16.24
N PHE A 127 -21.47 -20.09 15.08
CA PHE A 127 -22.27 -20.43 13.90
C PHE A 127 -21.99 -21.85 13.39
N HIS A 128 -20.71 -22.23 13.26
CA HIS A 128 -20.32 -23.59 12.83
C HIS A 128 -20.67 -24.65 13.88
N GLU A 129 -20.60 -24.32 15.17
CA GLU A 129 -21.00 -25.23 16.25
C GLU A 129 -22.52 -25.45 16.26
N LYS A 130 -23.32 -24.40 16.07
CA LYS A 130 -24.77 -24.52 15.92
C LYS A 130 -25.14 -25.41 14.72
N LYS A 131 -24.50 -25.22 13.56
CA LYS A 131 -24.73 -26.08 12.39
C LYS A 131 -24.38 -27.55 12.62
N ARG A 132 -23.31 -27.84 13.38
CA ARG A 132 -22.97 -29.22 13.75
C ARG A 132 -24.02 -29.86 14.66
N LYS A 133 -24.43 -29.16 15.71
CA LYS A 133 -25.47 -29.66 16.64
C LYS A 133 -26.81 -29.97 15.96
N ILE A 134 -27.19 -29.19 14.94
CA ILE A 134 -28.40 -29.46 14.14
C ILE A 134 -28.24 -30.76 13.35
N ARG A 135 -27.11 -30.90 12.64
CA ARG A 135 -26.82 -32.12 11.86
C ARG A 135 -26.75 -33.37 12.73
N ASP A 136 -26.11 -33.29 13.89
CA ASP A 136 -25.98 -34.43 14.79
C ASP A 136 -27.35 -34.89 15.33
N LYS A 137 -28.29 -33.95 15.53
CA LYS A 137 -29.68 -34.27 15.90
C LYS A 137 -30.45 -34.94 14.76
N GLU A 138 -30.33 -34.41 13.53
CA GLU A 138 -30.96 -35.01 12.35
C GLU A 138 -30.47 -36.44 12.13
N ILE A 139 -29.15 -36.67 12.25
CA ILE A 139 -28.56 -38.01 12.13
C ILE A 139 -29.10 -38.93 13.23
N LYS A 140 -29.18 -38.46 14.48
CA LYS A 140 -29.71 -39.25 15.60
C LYS A 140 -31.17 -39.65 15.40
N GLN A 141 -32.01 -38.73 14.89
CA GLN A 141 -33.40 -39.04 14.55
C GLN A 141 -33.51 -40.08 13.44
N ILE A 142 -32.67 -40.00 12.41
CA ILE A 142 -32.65 -41.00 11.33
C ILE A 142 -32.30 -42.40 11.88
N TYR A 143 -31.35 -42.48 12.81
CA TYR A 143 -30.99 -43.76 13.44
C TYR A 143 -32.10 -44.29 14.37
N GLU A 144 -32.74 -43.41 15.16
CA GLU A 144 -33.89 -43.80 16.02
C GLU A 144 -35.09 -44.27 15.17
N GLU A 145 -35.41 -43.59 14.08
CA GLU A 145 -36.48 -44.01 13.14
C GLU A 145 -36.15 -45.34 12.44
N ALA A 146 -34.87 -45.62 12.19
CA ALA A 146 -34.44 -46.89 11.61
C ALA A 146 -34.52 -48.06 12.62
N GLU A 147 -34.21 -47.82 13.90
CA GLU A 147 -34.34 -48.82 14.97
C GLU A 147 -35.81 -49.14 15.29
N ASP A 148 -36.71 -48.15 15.22
CA ASP A 148 -38.15 -48.35 15.43
C ASP A 148 -38.84 -49.12 14.27
N TYR A 149 -38.22 -49.17 13.08
CA TYR A 149 -38.77 -49.89 11.91
C TYR A 149 -38.37 -51.37 11.87
N ASP A 150 -37.29 -51.75 12.58
CA ASP A 150 -36.78 -53.12 12.70
C ASP A 150 -37.30 -53.85 13.97
N SER A 151 -38.16 -53.21 14.77
CA SER A 151 -38.88 -53.77 15.94
C SER A 151 -40.32 -54.18 15.61
#